data_AF-A0A0A3IIA6-F1
#
_entry.id   AF-A0A0A3IIA6-F1
#
_cell.length_a   1.000
_cell.length_b   1.000
_cell.length_c   1.000
_cell.angle_alpha   90.00
_cell.angle_beta   90.00
_cell.angle_gamma   90.00
#
_symmetry.space_group_name_H-M   'P 1'
#
loop_
_entity.id
_entity.type
_entity.pdbx_description
1 polymer ?
#
loop_
_entity_poly.entity_id
_entity_poly.type
_entity_poly.pdbx_seq_one_letter_code
_entity_poly.pdbx_strand_id
1 'polypeptide(L)' 'MRKYFQLLLVIPFIGMCVLLPWANRAEPYVFGLPFLLFWIVLWMLLSSLILLIVYKLDPENEGSEVE' A
#
# COMPACT_ATOMS: atom_id res chain seq x y z
N MET A 1 -19.09 14.24 7.31
CA MET A 1 -18.53 12.99 7.89
C MET A 1 -18.29 12.05 6.71
N ARG A 2 -17.08 11.69 6.30
CA ARG A 2 -16.07 10.94 7.05
C ARG A 2 -14.71 11.09 6.34
N LYS A 3 -13.80 11.93 6.86
CA LYS A 3 -12.40 12.06 6.39
C LYS A 3 -11.52 10.84 6.74
N TYR A 4 -12.12 9.66 6.90
CA TYR A 4 -11.41 8.45 7.32
C TYR A 4 -10.65 7.80 6.17
N PHE A 5 -10.95 8.14 4.91
CA PHE A 5 -10.25 7.59 3.74
C PHE A 5 -8.77 7.98 3.72
N GLN A 6 -8.43 9.16 4.25
CA GLN A 6 -7.04 9.62 4.38
C GLN A 6 -6.22 8.75 5.34
N LEU A 7 -6.85 8.05 6.29
CA LEU A 7 -6.15 7.11 7.17
C LEU A 7 -5.66 5.87 6.41
N LEU A 8 -6.29 5.51 5.28
CA LEU A 8 -5.82 4.39 4.46
C LEU A 8 -4.44 4.67 3.86
N LEU A 9 -4.09 5.94 3.63
CA LEU A 9 -2.78 6.35 3.11
C LEU A 9 -1.65 6.10 4.13
N VAL A 10 -1.96 5.96 5.41
CA VAL A 10 -0.98 5.67 6.46
C VAL A 10 -0.63 4.17 6.51
N ILE A 11 -1.51 3.30 6.00
CA ILE A 11 -1.33 1.84 5.97
C ILE A 11 -0.02 1.43 5.27
N PRO A 12 0.31 1.90 4.05
CA PRO A 12 1.56 1.54 3.39
C PRO A 12 2.80 2.01 4.16
N PHE A 13 2.73 3.15 4.86
CA PHE A 13 3.83 3.61 5.71
C PHE A 13 4.04 2.70 6.92
N ILE A 14 2.98 2.24 7.57
CA ILE A 14 3.08 1.27 8.67
C ILE A 14 3.66 -0.05 8.13
N GLY A 15 3.16 -0.50 6.98
CA GLY A 15 3.61 -1.70 6.30
C GLY A 15 5.09 -1.70 5.90
N MET A 16 5.58 -0.57 5.40
CA MET A 16 6.96 -0.40 4.96
C MET A 16 7.91 -0.08 6.13
N CYS A 17 7.52 0.75 7.09
CA CYS A 17 8.43 1.23 8.14
C CYS A 17 8.37 0.39 9.42
N VAL A 18 7.17 0.03 9.89
CA VAL A 18 7.01 -0.67 11.17
C VAL A 18 7.26 -2.17 11.01
N LEU A 19 6.84 -2.75 9.89
CA LEU A 19 7.03 -4.17 9.61
C LEU A 19 8.36 -4.46 8.91
N LEU A 20 9.19 -3.45 8.62
CA LEU A 20 10.52 -3.64 8.03
C LEU A 20 11.41 -4.60 8.83
N PRO A 21 11.51 -4.50 10.18
CA PRO A 21 12.35 -5.42 10.95
C PRO A 21 11.83 -6.86 10.91
N TRP A 22 10.53 -7.04 10.70
CA TRP A 22 9.92 -8.35 10.53
C TRP A 22 10.17 -8.91 9.13
N ALA A 23 10.09 -8.05 8.11
CA ALA A 23 10.32 -8.39 6.71
C ALA A 23 11.80 -8.47 6.31
N ASN A 24 12.71 -7.92 7.11
CA ASN A 24 14.14 -7.99 6.90
C ASN A 24 14.69 -9.38 7.29
N ARG A 25 14.22 -10.41 6.59
CA ARG A 25 14.71 -11.79 6.69
C ARG A 25 15.02 -12.28 5.28
N ALA A 26 16.17 -12.92 5.11
CA ALA A 26 16.56 -13.51 3.83
C ALA A 26 15.68 -14.74 3.50
N GLU A 27 15.27 -15.47 4.53
CA GLU A 27 14.35 -16.61 4.46
C GLU A 27 13.03 -16.26 5.14
N PRO A 28 11.87 -16.67 4.59
CA PRO A 28 11.69 -17.61 3.48
C PRO A 28 11.81 -16.97 2.09
N TYR A 29 12.17 -17.78 1.08
CA TYR A 29 12.08 -17.37 -0.31
C TYR A 29 10.64 -17.52 -0.82
N VAL A 30 10.09 -16.46 -1.42
CA VAL A 30 8.74 -16.44 -2.00
C VAL A 30 8.88 -16.25 -3.50
N PHE A 31 8.36 -17.18 -4.30
CA PHE A 31 8.54 -17.20 -5.77
C PHE A 31 10.01 -17.13 -6.22
N GLY A 32 10.94 -17.65 -5.43
CA GLY A 32 12.38 -17.58 -5.72
C GLY A 32 13.06 -16.25 -5.36
N LEU A 33 12.30 -15.30 -4.79
CA LEU A 33 12.82 -14.02 -4.29
C LEU A 33 13.00 -14.08 -2.77
N PRO A 34 14.03 -13.43 -2.20
CA PRO A 34 14.11 -13.17 -0.77
C PRO A 34 12.84 -12.48 -0.25
N PHE A 35 12.41 -12.81 0.97
CA PHE A 35 11.18 -12.27 1.56
C PHE A 35 11.09 -10.75 1.49
N LEU A 36 12.20 -10.06 1.75
CA LEU A 36 12.27 -8.59 1.68
C LEU A 36 11.91 -8.04 0.29
N LEU A 37 12.40 -8.68 -0.79
CA LEU A 37 12.08 -8.23 -2.15
C LEU A 37 10.60 -8.46 -2.47
N PHE A 38 10.08 -9.64 -2.11
CA PHE A 38 8.66 -9.92 -2.25
C PHE A 38 7.80 -8.92 -1.46
N TRP A 39 8.22 -8.58 -0.24
CA TRP A 39 7.55 -7.61 0.62
C TRP A 39 7.48 -6.22 -0.02
N ILE A 40 8.59 -5.72 -0.57
CA ILE A 40 8.63 -4.42 -1.26
C ILE A 40 7.67 -4.41 -2.46
N VAL A 41 7.70 -5.46 -3.29
CA VAL A 41 6.81 -5.56 -4.47
C VAL A 41 5.35 -5.65 -4.06
N LEU A 42 5.04 -6.44 -3.03
CA LEU A 42 3.70 -6.55 -2.47
C LEU A 42 3.19 -5.18 -2.01
N TRP A 43 3.99 -4.43 -1.25
CA TRP A 43 3.60 -3.10 -0.77
C TRP A 43 3.48 -2.07 -1.88
N MET A 44 4.28 -2.17 -2.95
CA MET A 44 4.14 -1.33 -4.14
C MET A 44 2.79 -1.55 -4.85
N LEU A 45 2.34 -2.80 -4.96
CA LEU A 45 1.03 -3.13 -5.53
C LEU A 45 -0.11 -2.71 -4.60
N LEU A 46 0.03 -2.97 -3.30
CA LEU A 46 -0.96 -2.59 -2.29
C LEU A 46 -1.11 -1.07 -2.19
N SER A 47 -0.04 -0.28 -2.28
CA SER A 47 -0.14 1.19 -2.27
C SER A 47 -0.95 1.72 -3.45
N SER A 48 -0.74 1.18 -4.64
CA SER A 48 -1.52 1.55 -5.83
C SER A 48 -2.99 1.19 -5.68
N LEU A 49 -3.29 0.01 -5.13
CA LEU A 49 -4.67 -0.41 -4.83
C LEU A 49 -5.32 0.48 -3.77
N ILE A 50 -4.59 0.85 -2.71
CA ILE A 50 -5.06 1.75 -1.66
C ILE A 50 -5.39 3.12 -2.25
N LEU A 51 -4.53 3.67 -3.11
CA LEU A 51 -4.82 4.92 -3.81
C LEU A 51 -6.06 4.82 -4.69
N LEU A 52 -6.23 3.71 -5.42
CA LEU A 52 -7.42 3.48 -6.24
C LEU A 52 -8.68 3.39 -5.39
N ILE A 53 -8.63 2.71 -4.25
CA ILE A 53 -9.75 2.61 -3.30
C ILE A 53 -10.07 3.98 -2.71
N VAL A 54 -9.06 4.75 -2.31
CA VAL A 54 -9.23 6.12 -1.79
C VAL A 54 -9.86 6.99 -2.87
N TYR A 55 -9.36 6.95 -4.11
CA TYR A 55 -9.93 7.68 -5.25
C TYR A 55 -11.39 7.34 -5.50
N LYS A 56 -11.75 6.06 -5.49
CA LYS A 56 -13.13 5.60 -5.71
C LYS A 56 -14.06 5.95 -4.56
N LEU A 57 -13.54 6.06 -3.34
CA LEU A 57 -14.30 6.39 -2.14
C LEU A 57 -14.29 7.87 -1.82
N ASP A 58 -13.50 8.68 -2.52
CA ASP A 58 -13.46 10.13 -2.38
C ASP A 58 -14.55 10.75 -3.27
N PRO A 59 -15.74 11.07 -2.71
CA PRO A 59 -16.83 11.66 -3.48
C PRO A 59 -16.48 13.06 -4.01
N GLU A 60 -15.45 13.71 -3.46
CA GLU A 60 -14.98 15.03 -3.91
C GLU A 60 -14.15 14.92 -5.20
N ASN A 61 -13.69 13.71 -5.55
CA ASN A 61 -12.92 13.44 -6.76
C ASN A 61 -13.79 12.95 -7.94
N GLU A 62 -15.13 12.99 -7.83
CA GLU A 62 -16.06 12.70 -8.94
C GLU A 62 -15.96 13.70 -10.11
N GLY A 63 -15.21 14.82 -9.95
CA GLY A 63 -15.08 15.87 -10.97
C GLY A 63 -13.77 15.89 -11.76
N SER A 64 -12.77 15.07 -11.43
CA SER A 64 -11.57 14.95 -12.26
C SER A 64 -11.77 13.78 -13.24
N GLU A 65 -12.56 14.03 -14.29
CA GLU A 65 -12.40 13.22 -15.48
C GLU A 65 -10.93 13.30 -15.90
N VAL A 66 -10.38 12.14 -16.25
CA VAL A 66 -9.06 12.01 -16.82
C VAL A 66 -9.07 12.78 -18.15
N GLU A 67 -8.72 14.07 -18.12
CA GLU A 67 -8.37 14.83 -19.32
C GLU A 67 -6.99 14.40 -19.82
#